data_AF-A0A3N6ZZH8-F1
#
_entry.id   AF-A0A3N6ZZH8-F1
#
_cell.length_a   1.000
_cell.length_b   1.000
_cell.length_c   1.000
_cell.angle_alpha   90.00
_cell.angle_beta   90.00
_cell.angle_gamma   90.00
#
_symmetry.space_group_name_H-M   'P 1'
#
loop_
_entity.id
_entity.type
_entity.pdbx_description
1 polymer ?
#
loop_
_entity_poly.entity_id
_entity_poly.type
_entity_poly.pdbx_seq_one_letter_code
_entity_poly.pdbx_strand_id
1 'polypeptide(L)'
;MFATALKELKLLLRDPVGLLLLIFMPAILIIVMAVTQDSAFKDMKDVQFVILAINKDKGTVGQDILRSINSSPLFAVNQYTDEALLREHINSGKSKIGLIIPEEATGALVNTANKVVNAVAHNSGLPANFAQNQKLDSVNVEVLFDPTLKPSFKNSFKFALMQYATQAKMNVLMNRLGKMENNETVLDTALTNELYNTLSIKEKTEDKSAALTLNSVQHNVPSWAIFGMFLIVVPIAGNMIREREDGSMTRLKLIPSAPIKATIGMILFYTLFCFLQFYIMMLIGTHLIPLLGLPKLYMGTHPLATLPLVLSTAFCATAYGYFIGNIFKTANQAMPVGAIFTVILASLGGIWVPLEILPPVMTTIAKFTPMYWAFNGVNNIFLRGQGLKEVALPIFVMLFSGFVMTLASGFLSRRRIVH
;
A
#
# COMPACT_ATOMS: atom_id res chain seq x y z
N MET A 1 36.90 -2.07 -12.72
CA MET A 1 35.52 -1.69 -12.35
C MET A 1 34.76 -1.17 -13.56
N PHE A 2 35.04 0.05 -14.06
CA PHE A 2 34.34 0.60 -15.24
C PHE A 2 34.42 -0.29 -16.49
N ALA A 3 35.60 -0.85 -16.80
CA ALA A 3 35.76 -1.79 -17.91
C ALA A 3 34.85 -3.03 -17.78
N THR A 4 34.63 -3.52 -16.55
CA THR A 4 33.73 -4.66 -16.29
C THR A 4 32.27 -4.25 -16.47
N ALA A 5 31.88 -3.07 -16.00
CA ALA A 5 30.52 -2.57 -16.21
C ALA A 5 30.21 -2.38 -17.71
N LEU A 6 31.16 -1.86 -18.50
CA LEU A 6 31.03 -1.76 -19.95
C LEU A 6 30.96 -3.13 -20.64
N LYS A 7 31.71 -4.12 -20.12
CA LYS A 7 31.63 -5.50 -20.60
C LYS A 7 30.23 -6.09 -20.36
N GLU A 8 29.68 -5.94 -19.15
CA GLU A 8 28.32 -6.41 -18.85
C GLU A 8 27.28 -5.73 -19.73
N LEU A 9 27.39 -4.41 -19.95
CA LEU A 9 26.52 -3.70 -20.87
C LEU A 9 26.56 -4.29 -22.28
N LYS A 10 27.76 -4.56 -22.80
CA LYS A 10 27.93 -5.18 -24.13
C LYS A 10 27.38 -6.59 -24.20
N LEU A 11 27.54 -7.40 -23.15
CA LEU A 11 26.98 -8.75 -23.09
C LEU A 11 25.45 -8.68 -23.11
N LEU A 12 24.87 -7.80 -22.28
CA LEU A 12 23.43 -7.65 -22.20
C LEU A 12 22.82 -7.14 -23.52
N LEU A 13 23.43 -6.13 -24.15
CA LEU A 13 22.97 -5.61 -25.44
C LEU A 13 23.08 -6.63 -26.58
N ARG A 14 23.97 -7.62 -26.47
CA ARG A 14 24.15 -8.70 -27.44
C ARG A 14 23.30 -9.93 -27.13
N ASP A 15 22.62 -9.96 -25.99
CA ASP A 15 21.73 -11.04 -25.57
C ASP A 15 20.27 -10.59 -25.68
N PRO A 16 19.62 -10.74 -26.86
CA PRO A 16 18.24 -10.32 -27.05
C PRO A 16 17.27 -11.11 -26.15
N VAL A 17 17.60 -12.37 -25.83
CA VAL A 17 16.79 -13.21 -24.96
C VAL A 17 16.87 -12.70 -23.52
N GLY A 18 18.08 -12.36 -23.06
CA GLY A 18 18.30 -11.71 -21.76
C GLY A 18 17.54 -10.38 -21.64
N LEU A 19 17.63 -9.50 -22.64
CA LEU A 19 16.88 -8.23 -22.63
C LEU A 19 15.36 -8.42 -22.64
N LEU A 20 14.87 -9.39 -23.42
CA LEU A 20 13.45 -9.72 -23.48
C LEU A 20 12.96 -10.21 -22.11
N LEU A 21 13.74 -11.06 -21.44
CA LEU A 21 13.42 -11.58 -20.11
C LEU A 21 13.42 -10.49 -19.03
N LEU A 22 14.33 -9.51 -19.10
CA LEU A 22 14.46 -8.50 -18.05
C LEU A 22 13.51 -7.31 -18.19
N ILE A 23 13.24 -6.86 -19.42
CA ILE A 23 12.43 -5.65 -19.65
C ILE A 23 11.06 -6.02 -20.20
N PHE A 24 11.02 -6.77 -21.30
CA PHE A 24 9.76 -7.02 -22.01
C PHE A 24 8.83 -7.97 -21.25
N MET A 25 9.35 -9.05 -20.68
CA MET A 25 8.52 -10.02 -19.95
C MET A 25 7.82 -9.38 -18.74
N PRO A 26 8.50 -8.67 -17.82
CA PRO A 26 7.81 -7.95 -16.75
C PRO A 26 6.81 -6.92 -17.25
N ALA A 27 7.13 -6.16 -18.31
CA ALA A 27 6.20 -5.20 -18.89
C ALA A 27 4.92 -5.85 -19.44
N ILE A 28 5.06 -6.96 -20.17
CA ILE A 28 3.93 -7.75 -20.67
C ILE A 28 3.11 -8.30 -19.50
N LEU A 29 3.78 -8.84 -18.47
CA LEU A 29 3.08 -9.37 -17.29
C LEU A 29 2.35 -8.28 -16.51
N ILE A 30 2.92 -7.07 -16.41
CA ILE A 30 2.21 -5.91 -15.84
C ILE A 30 0.93 -5.67 -16.61
N ILE A 31 0.98 -5.60 -17.95
CA ILE A 31 -0.20 -5.31 -18.78
C ILE A 31 -1.23 -6.43 -18.64
N VAL A 32 -0.82 -7.67 -18.83
CA VAL A 32 -1.72 -8.84 -18.78
C VAL A 32 -2.35 -8.98 -17.39
N MET A 33 -1.56 -8.88 -16.32
CA MET A 33 -2.08 -9.02 -14.96
C MET A 33 -2.92 -7.82 -14.55
N ALA A 34 -2.53 -6.60 -14.95
CA ALA A 34 -3.34 -5.42 -14.69
C ALA A 34 -4.74 -5.57 -15.30
N VAL A 35 -4.83 -6.02 -16.56
CA VAL A 35 -6.12 -6.26 -17.25
C VAL A 35 -6.89 -7.43 -16.62
N THR A 36 -6.25 -8.58 -16.46
CA THR A 36 -6.94 -9.82 -16.02
C THR A 36 -7.40 -9.75 -14.57
N GLN A 37 -6.68 -9.04 -13.70
CA GLN A 37 -7.05 -8.90 -12.30
C GLN A 37 -7.91 -7.65 -12.03
N ASP A 38 -8.11 -6.75 -12.99
CA ASP A 38 -8.90 -5.53 -12.78
C ASP A 38 -10.32 -5.83 -12.30
N SER A 39 -10.98 -6.84 -12.90
CA SER A 39 -12.29 -7.32 -12.46
C SER A 39 -12.25 -7.87 -11.04
N ALA A 40 -11.29 -8.74 -10.72
CA ALA A 40 -11.16 -9.32 -9.39
C ALA A 40 -10.92 -8.25 -8.30
N PHE A 41 -10.17 -7.19 -8.61
CA PHE A 41 -9.99 -6.04 -7.71
C PHE A 41 -11.22 -5.12 -7.64
N LYS A 42 -12.06 -5.07 -8.69
CA LYS A 42 -13.36 -4.36 -8.70
C LYS A 42 -14.44 -5.13 -7.94
N ASP A 43 -14.48 -6.46 -8.03
CA ASP A 43 -15.40 -7.32 -7.28
C ASP A 43 -15.19 -7.20 -5.77
N MET A 44 -13.97 -6.85 -5.33
CA MET A 44 -13.70 -6.49 -3.93
C MET A 44 -14.29 -5.12 -3.51
N LYS A 45 -14.60 -4.24 -4.46
CA LYS A 45 -15.14 -2.88 -4.25
C LYS A 45 -16.66 -2.79 -4.49
N ASP A 46 -17.21 -3.62 -5.37
CA ASP A 46 -18.61 -3.56 -5.83
C ASP A 46 -19.61 -4.39 -5.00
N VAL A 47 -19.20 -4.94 -3.84
CA VAL A 47 -20.19 -5.48 -2.90
C VAL A 47 -20.92 -4.29 -2.28
N GLN A 48 -22.13 -3.97 -2.75
CA GLN A 48 -23.04 -3.09 -2.01
C GLN A 48 -23.22 -3.68 -0.61
N PHE A 49 -22.70 -2.99 0.40
CA PHE A 49 -22.79 -3.47 1.76
C PHE A 49 -24.14 -3.08 2.33
N VAL A 50 -24.97 -4.08 2.56
CA VAL A 50 -26.26 -3.91 3.23
C VAL A 50 -25.99 -3.62 4.71
N ILE A 51 -26.40 -2.43 5.15
CA ILE A 51 -26.34 -1.98 6.53
C ILE A 51 -27.75 -2.08 7.10
N LEU A 52 -27.88 -2.76 8.25
CA LEU A 52 -29.11 -2.71 9.02
C LEU A 52 -29.04 -1.48 9.92
N ALA A 53 -29.99 -0.56 9.78
CA ALA A 53 -30.01 0.66 10.57
C ALA A 53 -31.28 0.77 11.41
N ILE A 54 -31.13 1.16 12.68
CA ILE A 54 -32.23 1.56 13.55
C ILE A 54 -32.05 3.04 13.83
N ASN A 55 -33.02 3.85 13.42
CA ASN A 55 -33.06 5.26 13.75
C ASN A 55 -34.04 5.51 14.89
N LYS A 56 -33.52 5.72 16.11
CA LYS A 56 -34.33 6.15 17.26
C LYS A 56 -34.45 7.68 17.32
N ASP A 57 -33.68 8.42 16.53
CA ASP A 57 -33.73 9.88 16.45
C ASP A 57 -34.99 10.34 15.73
N LYS A 58 -35.79 11.15 16.43
CA LYS A 58 -36.99 11.81 15.88
C LYS A 58 -36.65 13.12 15.16
N GLY A 59 -35.40 13.59 15.23
CA GLY A 59 -34.94 14.80 14.56
C GLY A 59 -34.43 14.56 13.13
N THR A 60 -33.92 15.63 12.51
CA THR A 60 -33.49 15.61 11.10
C THR A 60 -32.15 14.93 10.89
N VAL A 61 -31.26 14.92 11.89
CA VAL A 61 -29.89 14.43 11.73
C VAL A 61 -29.88 12.92 11.49
N GLY A 62 -30.62 12.13 12.27
CA GLY A 62 -30.70 10.69 12.07
C GLY A 62 -31.12 10.32 10.64
N GLN A 63 -32.13 11.00 10.10
CA GLN A 63 -32.57 10.80 8.72
C GLN A 63 -31.53 11.26 7.69
N ASP A 64 -30.87 12.39 7.92
CA ASP A 64 -29.85 12.92 7.00
C ASP A 64 -28.62 12.01 6.95
N ILE A 65 -28.21 11.41 8.07
CA ILE A 65 -27.14 10.41 8.11
C ILE A 65 -27.54 9.19 7.27
N LEU A 66 -28.73 8.63 7.46
CA LEU A 66 -29.18 7.47 6.68
C LEU A 66 -29.31 7.78 5.19
N ARG A 67 -29.83 8.96 4.84
CA ARG A 67 -29.93 9.40 3.44
C ARG A 67 -28.56 9.59 2.80
N SER A 68 -27.59 10.13 3.54
CA SER A 68 -26.21 10.32 3.07
C SER A 68 -25.44 9.01 2.91
N ILE A 69 -25.72 8.01 3.75
CA ILE A 69 -25.16 6.67 3.58
C ILE A 69 -25.78 5.99 2.35
N ASN A 70 -27.10 6.08 2.18
CA ASN A 70 -27.82 5.42 1.09
C ASN A 70 -27.64 6.08 -0.29
N SER A 71 -27.14 7.32 -0.34
CA SER A 71 -26.75 7.98 -1.60
C SER A 71 -25.38 7.51 -2.11
N SER A 72 -24.64 6.73 -1.31
CA SER A 72 -23.37 6.14 -1.69
C SER A 72 -23.58 4.89 -2.55
N PRO A 73 -22.85 4.73 -3.66
CA PRO A 73 -22.90 3.49 -4.44
C PRO A 73 -22.35 2.26 -3.68
N LEU A 74 -21.65 2.47 -2.55
CA LEU A 74 -21.01 1.43 -1.75
C LEU A 74 -21.92 0.82 -0.67
N PHE A 75 -23.00 1.51 -0.27
CA PHE A 75 -23.79 1.15 0.91
C PHE A 75 -25.29 1.17 0.60
N ALA A 76 -26.00 0.13 1.04
CA ALA A 76 -27.45 0.06 0.98
C ALA A 76 -28.00 0.01 2.40
N VAL A 77 -28.90 0.93 2.75
CA VAL A 77 -29.44 1.02 4.12
C VAL A 77 -30.83 0.38 4.17
N ASN A 78 -30.97 -0.67 4.98
CA ASN A 78 -32.26 -1.26 5.32
C ASN A 78 -32.63 -0.88 6.74
N GLN A 79 -33.77 -0.19 6.90
CA GLN A 79 -34.24 0.22 8.23
C GLN A 79 -34.96 -0.92 8.96
N TYR A 80 -34.67 -1.05 10.24
CA TYR A 80 -35.29 -2.00 11.16
C TYR A 80 -35.90 -1.26 12.35
N THR A 81 -36.91 -1.86 12.97
CA THR A 81 -37.58 -1.35 14.17
C THR A 81 -37.18 -2.08 15.44
N ASP A 82 -36.70 -3.33 15.32
CA ASP A 82 -36.37 -4.19 16.46
C ASP A 82 -34.86 -4.38 16.62
N GLU A 83 -34.34 -3.95 17.78
CA GLU A 83 -32.92 -4.05 18.13
C GLU A 83 -32.47 -5.48 18.41
N ALA A 84 -33.34 -6.31 18.99
CA ALA A 84 -33.00 -7.70 19.29
C ALA A 84 -32.79 -8.49 17.98
N LEU A 85 -33.68 -8.29 17.02
CA LEU A 85 -33.56 -8.88 15.69
C LEU A 85 -32.33 -8.37 14.92
N LEU A 86 -31.97 -7.08 15.05
CA LEU A 86 -30.76 -6.53 14.43
C LEU A 86 -29.50 -7.19 15.00
N ARG A 87 -29.40 -7.31 16.33
CA ARG A 87 -28.27 -7.98 16.99
C ARG A 87 -28.19 -9.47 16.59
N GLU A 88 -29.32 -10.15 16.46
CA GLU A 88 -29.39 -11.53 15.98
C GLU A 88 -28.90 -11.67 14.53
N HIS A 89 -29.30 -10.77 13.62
CA HIS A 89 -28.89 -10.80 12.22
C HIS A 89 -27.38 -10.57 12.03
N ILE A 90 -26.77 -9.80 12.93
CA ILE A 90 -25.32 -9.57 12.95
C ILE A 90 -24.58 -10.77 13.52
N ASN A 91 -25.08 -11.35 14.62
CA ASN A 91 -24.45 -12.51 15.25
C ASN A 91 -24.58 -13.79 14.42
N SER A 92 -25.67 -13.92 13.63
CA SER A 92 -25.89 -15.05 12.71
C SER A 92 -25.20 -14.89 11.35
N GLY A 93 -24.55 -13.76 11.09
CA GLY A 93 -23.86 -13.49 9.82
C GLY A 93 -24.78 -13.19 8.64
N LYS A 94 -26.10 -13.06 8.86
CA LYS A 94 -27.08 -12.64 7.82
C LYS A 94 -26.86 -11.19 7.39
N SER A 95 -26.28 -10.37 8.25
CA SER A 95 -25.89 -8.99 7.92
C SER A 95 -24.58 -8.63 8.60
N LYS A 96 -23.76 -7.85 7.89
CA LYS A 96 -22.36 -7.64 8.24
C LYS A 96 -22.12 -6.39 9.09
N ILE A 97 -23.05 -5.43 9.04
CA ILE A 97 -22.99 -4.14 9.76
C ILE A 97 -24.37 -3.79 10.32
N GLY A 98 -24.39 -3.36 11.57
CA GLY A 98 -25.52 -2.70 12.23
C GLY A 98 -25.18 -1.27 12.61
N LEU A 99 -26.14 -0.37 12.46
CA LEU A 99 -26.05 1.03 12.86
C LEU A 99 -27.23 1.38 13.76
N ILE A 100 -26.97 1.86 14.98
CA ILE A 100 -28.02 2.32 15.89
C ILE A 100 -27.79 3.80 16.18
N ILE A 101 -28.75 4.62 15.73
CA ILE A 101 -28.76 6.06 15.97
C ILE A 101 -29.65 6.31 17.21
N PRO A 102 -29.11 6.89 18.29
CA PRO A 102 -29.86 7.13 19.53
C PRO A 102 -30.87 8.29 19.39
N GLU A 103 -31.86 8.36 20.29
CA GLU A 103 -32.96 9.34 20.24
C GLU A 103 -32.46 10.79 20.40
N GLU A 104 -31.33 10.98 21.09
CA GLU A 104 -30.76 12.28 21.41
C GLU A 104 -29.80 12.83 20.32
N ALA A 105 -29.60 12.11 19.20
CA ALA A 105 -28.59 12.46 18.20
C ALA A 105 -28.77 13.87 17.61
N THR A 106 -30.00 14.24 17.21
CA THR A 106 -30.27 15.61 16.76
C THR A 106 -30.12 16.63 17.89
N GLY A 107 -30.59 16.31 19.10
CA GLY A 107 -30.54 17.20 20.25
C GLY A 107 -29.11 17.59 20.64
N ALA A 108 -28.19 16.63 20.66
CA ALA A 108 -26.78 16.86 20.97
C ALA A 108 -26.05 17.68 19.90
N LEU A 109 -26.32 17.41 18.63
CA LEU A 109 -25.74 18.21 17.56
C LEU A 109 -26.23 19.65 17.55
N VAL A 110 -27.53 19.86 17.79
CA VAL A 110 -28.10 21.20 17.93
C VAL A 110 -27.51 21.92 19.13
N ASN A 111 -27.32 21.24 20.26
CA ASN A 111 -26.69 21.79 21.46
C ASN A 111 -25.25 22.24 21.18
N THR A 112 -24.45 21.42 20.50
CA THR A 112 -23.09 21.81 20.10
C THR A 112 -23.08 22.98 19.12
N ALA A 113 -23.95 22.95 18.11
CA ALA A 113 -24.07 24.06 17.17
C ALA A 113 -24.45 25.37 17.90
N ASN A 114 -25.34 25.31 18.90
CA ASN A 114 -25.70 26.45 19.72
C ASN A 114 -24.51 26.96 20.56
N LYS A 115 -23.70 26.08 21.15
CA LYS A 115 -22.47 26.47 21.88
C LYS A 115 -21.48 27.21 20.99
N VAL A 116 -21.21 26.65 19.81
CA VAL A 116 -20.33 27.21 18.79
C VAL A 116 -20.84 28.58 18.36
N VAL A 117 -22.12 28.69 18.03
CA VAL A 117 -22.74 29.95 17.62
C VAL A 117 -22.69 31.01 18.74
N ASN A 118 -23.00 30.65 19.98
CA ASN A 118 -22.91 31.57 21.12
C ASN A 118 -21.46 32.04 21.34
N ALA A 119 -20.47 31.17 21.17
CA ALA A 119 -19.06 31.52 21.27
C ALA A 119 -18.61 32.47 20.14
N VAL A 120 -19.05 32.23 18.89
CA VAL A 120 -18.80 33.15 17.77
C VAL A 120 -19.43 34.52 18.06
N ALA A 121 -20.70 34.55 18.46
CA ALA A 121 -21.41 35.79 18.71
C ALA A 121 -20.76 36.60 19.85
N HIS A 122 -20.39 35.94 20.96
CA HIS A 122 -19.69 36.58 22.07
C HIS A 122 -18.35 37.19 21.63
N ASN A 123 -17.55 36.45 20.84
CA ASN A 123 -16.25 36.93 20.36
C ASN A 123 -16.38 38.02 19.28
N SER A 124 -17.50 38.09 18.57
CA SER A 124 -17.80 39.12 17.57
C SER A 124 -18.60 40.30 18.12
N GLY A 125 -18.89 40.34 19.43
CA GLY A 125 -19.68 41.41 20.07
C GLY A 125 -21.16 41.43 19.68
N LEU A 126 -21.69 40.31 19.16
CA LEU A 126 -23.07 40.14 18.73
C LEU A 126 -23.93 39.53 19.86
N PRO A 127 -25.19 39.97 20.03
CA PRO A 127 -26.10 39.34 20.97
C PRO A 127 -26.64 38.03 20.40
N ALA A 128 -26.11 36.89 20.85
CA ALA A 128 -26.73 35.59 20.64
C ALA A 128 -26.90 34.85 21.98
N ASN A 129 -28.12 34.36 22.24
CA ASN A 129 -28.47 33.60 23.44
C ASN A 129 -29.25 32.34 23.05
N PHE A 130 -28.58 31.42 22.35
CA PHE A 130 -29.16 30.10 22.05
C PHE A 130 -29.11 29.21 23.30
N ALA A 131 -30.21 28.50 23.58
CA ALA A 131 -30.30 27.59 24.73
C ALA A 131 -29.25 26.46 24.66
N GLN A 132 -28.63 26.15 25.80
CA GLN A 132 -27.61 25.11 25.96
C GLN A 132 -28.04 24.12 27.04
N ASN A 133 -27.72 22.84 26.86
CA ASN A 133 -28.00 21.76 27.80
C ASN A 133 -26.74 20.89 28.01
N GLN A 134 -26.14 20.95 29.20
CA GLN A 134 -24.91 20.22 29.54
C GLN A 134 -25.07 18.68 29.50
N LYS A 135 -26.29 18.14 29.54
CA LYS A 135 -26.52 16.68 29.46
C LYS A 135 -26.33 16.11 28.05
N LEU A 136 -26.23 16.95 27.03
CA LEU A 136 -26.19 16.57 25.61
C LEU A 136 -24.81 16.78 24.97
N ASP A 137 -23.74 16.74 25.76
CA ASP A 137 -22.38 17.12 25.35
C ASP A 137 -21.68 16.04 24.49
N SER A 138 -22.14 14.80 24.53
CA SER A 138 -21.64 13.72 23.66
C SER A 138 -22.71 12.66 23.45
N VAL A 139 -23.09 12.40 22.20
CA VAL A 139 -23.99 11.29 21.85
C VAL A 139 -23.22 10.30 21.00
N ASN A 140 -23.26 9.03 21.40
CA ASN A 140 -22.50 7.95 20.78
C ASN A 140 -23.42 7.19 19.82
N VAL A 141 -23.07 7.17 18.54
CA VAL A 141 -23.70 6.28 17.56
C VAL A 141 -23.08 4.89 17.72
N GLU A 142 -23.90 3.88 18.01
CA GLU A 142 -23.43 2.50 18.17
C GLU A 142 -23.33 1.83 16.80
N VAL A 143 -22.17 1.27 16.51
CA VAL A 143 -21.90 0.51 15.28
C VAL A 143 -21.52 -0.90 15.67
N LEU A 144 -22.28 -1.85 15.14
CA LEU A 144 -22.08 -3.28 15.35
C LEU A 144 -21.46 -3.88 14.10
N PHE A 145 -20.37 -4.62 14.27
CA PHE A 145 -19.71 -5.32 13.18
C PHE A 145 -19.76 -6.82 13.42
N ASP A 146 -19.98 -7.57 12.35
CA ASP A 146 -19.75 -9.01 12.37
C ASP A 146 -18.28 -9.32 12.76
N PRO A 147 -18.02 -10.34 13.60
CA PRO A 147 -16.67 -10.70 14.03
C PRO A 147 -15.75 -11.20 12.88
N THR A 148 -16.33 -11.73 11.80
CA THR A 148 -15.61 -12.22 10.60
C THR A 148 -15.24 -11.11 9.62
N LEU A 149 -15.68 -9.87 9.89
CA LEU A 149 -15.52 -8.75 8.99
C LEU A 149 -14.06 -8.25 8.93
N LYS A 150 -13.53 -8.07 7.71
CA LYS A 150 -12.13 -7.62 7.50
C LYS A 150 -11.89 -6.24 8.13
N PRO A 151 -10.74 -5.99 8.79
CA PRO A 151 -10.42 -4.71 9.43
C PRO A 151 -10.43 -3.51 8.47
N SER A 152 -9.96 -3.69 7.24
CA SER A 152 -9.97 -2.65 6.21
C SER A 152 -11.39 -2.14 5.93
N PHE A 153 -12.34 -3.06 5.89
CA PHE A 153 -13.74 -2.73 5.65
C PHE A 153 -14.40 -2.04 6.86
N LYS A 154 -14.09 -2.47 8.09
CA LYS A 154 -14.49 -1.77 9.32
C LYS A 154 -14.02 -0.30 9.28
N ASN A 155 -12.77 -0.08 8.87
CA ASN A 155 -12.17 1.25 8.81
C ASN A 155 -12.76 2.12 7.69
N SER A 156 -13.01 1.55 6.50
CA SER A 156 -13.67 2.26 5.41
C SER A 156 -15.10 2.68 5.76
N PHE A 157 -15.87 1.80 6.40
CA PHE A 157 -17.22 2.14 6.87
C PHE A 157 -17.19 3.26 7.94
N LYS A 158 -16.27 3.16 8.91
CA LYS A 158 -16.08 4.20 9.92
C LYS A 158 -15.74 5.56 9.31
N PHE A 159 -14.85 5.59 8.32
CA PHE A 159 -14.49 6.83 7.62
C PHE A 159 -15.68 7.44 6.88
N ALA A 160 -16.44 6.62 6.15
CA ALA A 160 -17.65 7.06 5.47
C ALA A 160 -18.68 7.61 6.47
N LEU A 161 -18.96 6.89 7.55
CA LEU A 161 -19.88 7.34 8.62
C LEU A 161 -19.42 8.68 9.21
N MET A 162 -18.12 8.85 9.47
CA MET A 162 -17.56 10.09 10.01
C MET A 162 -17.68 11.25 9.02
N GLN A 163 -17.46 11.01 7.72
CA GLN A 163 -17.63 12.01 6.67
C GLN A 163 -19.10 12.46 6.58
N TYR A 164 -20.06 11.53 6.59
CA TYR A 164 -21.48 11.85 6.55
C TYR A 164 -21.96 12.57 7.81
N ALA A 165 -21.51 12.13 8.99
CA ALA A 165 -21.78 12.82 10.24
C ALA A 165 -21.22 14.26 10.23
N THR A 166 -20.05 14.47 9.64
CA THR A 166 -19.44 15.80 9.49
C THR A 166 -20.24 16.68 8.53
N GLN A 167 -20.75 16.13 7.44
CA GLN A 167 -21.63 16.85 6.52
C GLN A 167 -22.95 17.24 7.19
N ALA A 168 -23.58 16.34 7.94
CA ALA A 168 -24.79 16.63 8.71
C ALA A 168 -24.53 17.72 9.76
N LYS A 169 -23.39 17.69 10.47
CA LYS A 169 -22.95 18.75 11.39
C LYS A 169 -22.88 20.11 10.70
N MET A 170 -22.22 20.19 9.54
CA MET A 170 -22.07 21.44 8.80
C MET A 170 -23.41 21.99 8.32
N ASN A 171 -24.32 21.14 7.88
CA ASN A 171 -25.67 21.57 7.48
C ASN A 171 -26.45 22.19 8.65
N VAL A 172 -26.40 21.56 9.84
CA VAL A 172 -27.04 22.11 11.05
C VAL A 172 -26.39 23.43 11.45
N LEU A 173 -25.06 23.53 11.41
CA LEU A 173 -24.33 24.75 11.74
C LEU A 173 -24.67 25.89 10.78
N MET A 174 -24.64 25.65 9.46
CA MET A 174 -24.96 26.65 8.45
C MET A 174 -26.42 27.13 8.57
N ASN A 175 -27.36 26.24 8.91
CA ASN A 175 -28.74 26.63 9.17
C ASN A 175 -28.87 27.51 10.43
N ARG A 176 -28.01 27.33 11.44
CA ARG A 176 -27.98 28.19 12.63
C ARG A 176 -27.27 29.52 12.38
N LEU A 177 -26.14 29.50 11.68
CA LEU A 177 -25.43 30.70 11.25
C LEU A 177 -26.30 31.56 10.32
N GLY A 178 -27.01 30.95 9.37
CA GLY A 178 -27.93 31.65 8.47
C GLY A 178 -29.16 32.26 9.16
N LYS A 179 -29.43 31.91 10.42
CA LYS A 179 -30.45 32.58 11.25
C LYS A 179 -29.90 33.78 12.03
N MET A 180 -28.59 34.02 11.98
CA MET A 180 -28.00 35.27 12.44
C MET A 180 -27.97 36.24 11.25
N GLU A 181 -28.74 37.31 11.36
CA GLU A 181 -28.95 38.29 10.30
C GLU A 181 -27.65 39.10 10.09
N ASN A 182 -27.12 39.04 8.85
CA ASN A 182 -26.00 39.82 8.30
C ASN A 182 -24.70 39.90 9.12
N ASN A 183 -23.76 38.97 8.89
CA ASN A 183 -22.40 39.30 8.45
C ASN A 183 -21.51 38.06 8.30
N GLU A 184 -20.53 38.16 7.40
CA GLU A 184 -19.44 37.21 7.17
C GLU A 184 -18.69 36.93 8.47
N THR A 185 -19.09 35.86 9.18
CA THR A 185 -18.45 35.44 10.43
C THR A 185 -17.34 34.44 10.10
N VAL A 186 -16.10 34.85 10.39
CA VAL A 186 -14.90 34.01 10.24
C VAL A 186 -14.92 32.93 11.31
N LEU A 187 -14.98 31.66 10.88
CA LEU A 187 -15.00 30.51 11.77
C LEU A 187 -13.59 30.26 12.33
N ASP A 188 -13.40 30.45 13.63
CA ASP A 188 -12.11 30.24 14.30
C ASP A 188 -11.73 28.75 14.38
N THR A 189 -10.44 28.46 14.20
CA THR A 189 -9.81 27.13 14.14
C THR A 189 -9.96 26.30 15.43
N ALA A 190 -10.19 26.97 16.56
CA ALA A 190 -10.43 26.32 17.85
C ALA A 190 -11.87 25.77 17.99
N LEU A 191 -12.87 26.48 17.44
CA LEU A 191 -14.28 26.07 17.47
C LEU A 191 -14.56 24.87 16.57
N THR A 192 -13.81 24.74 15.47
CA THR A 192 -13.88 23.57 14.58
C THR A 192 -13.49 22.29 15.33
N ASN A 193 -12.49 22.34 16.21
CA ASN A 193 -12.04 21.19 17.00
C ASN A 193 -13.07 20.70 18.03
N GLU A 194 -13.86 21.60 18.63
CA GLU A 194 -14.94 21.23 19.56
C GLU A 194 -16.08 20.50 18.82
N LEU A 195 -16.42 20.97 17.61
CA LEU A 195 -17.38 20.34 16.69
C LEU A 195 -16.93 18.95 16.21
N TYR A 196 -15.63 18.75 15.99
CA TYR A 196 -15.08 17.44 15.63
C TYR A 196 -15.31 16.40 16.74
N ASN A 197 -15.20 16.79 18.02
CA ASN A 197 -15.20 15.87 19.16
C ASN A 197 -16.59 15.44 19.68
N THR A 198 -17.68 16.14 19.35
CA THR A 198 -19.03 15.84 19.90
C THR A 198 -19.65 14.52 19.39
N LEU A 199 -19.19 14.01 18.25
CA LEU A 199 -19.52 12.67 17.75
C LEU A 199 -18.23 11.87 17.68
N SER A 200 -17.68 11.55 18.84
CA SER A 200 -16.51 10.68 18.95
C SER A 200 -16.99 9.23 18.85
N ILE A 201 -16.70 8.58 17.72
CA ILE A 201 -16.83 7.12 17.60
C ILE A 201 -15.75 6.53 18.49
N LYS A 202 -16.11 6.09 19.70
CA LYS A 202 -15.18 5.39 20.58
C LYS A 202 -14.87 4.02 20.00
N GLU A 203 -13.66 3.85 19.48
CA GLU A 203 -12.96 2.59 19.63
C GLU A 203 -11.45 2.80 19.71
N LYS A 204 -10.83 2.03 20.60
CA LYS A 204 -9.40 2.03 20.91
C LYS A 204 -8.64 1.45 19.71
N THR A 205 -7.89 2.28 18.99
CA THR A 205 -6.48 2.12 18.56
C THR A 205 -6.19 3.02 17.35
N GLU A 206 -5.06 3.71 17.44
CA GLU A 206 -4.29 4.46 16.43
C GLU A 206 -4.32 3.76 15.05
N ASP A 207 -4.32 4.43 13.89
CA ASP A 207 -3.57 5.62 13.53
C ASP A 207 -4.15 6.25 12.25
N LYS A 208 -3.86 7.54 12.04
CA LYS A 208 -4.26 8.33 10.87
C LYS A 208 -3.48 7.92 9.63
N SER A 209 -4.17 7.56 8.55
CA SER A 209 -3.84 7.98 7.16
C SER A 209 -4.91 7.48 6.20
N ALA A 210 -5.46 8.41 5.41
CA ALA A 210 -6.41 8.12 4.33
C ALA A 210 -5.77 7.13 3.34
N ALA A 211 -6.15 5.86 3.42
CA ALA A 211 -5.60 4.80 2.58
C ALA A 211 -6.10 4.97 1.15
N LEU A 212 -5.19 5.31 0.24
CA LEU A 212 -5.43 5.24 -1.19
C LEU A 212 -5.84 3.79 -1.53
N THR A 213 -6.98 3.59 -2.20
CA THR A 213 -7.52 2.24 -2.41
C THR A 213 -6.60 1.39 -3.29
N LEU A 214 -6.23 0.19 -2.81
CA LEU A 214 -5.51 -0.81 -3.60
C LEU A 214 -6.35 -1.13 -4.86
N ASN A 215 -5.72 -1.10 -6.03
CA ASN A 215 -6.33 -1.48 -7.31
C ASN A 215 -5.34 -2.37 -8.08
N SER A 216 -5.80 -2.97 -9.18
CA SER A 216 -4.99 -3.90 -9.97
C SER A 216 -3.65 -3.30 -10.41
N VAL A 217 -3.63 -2.05 -10.86
CA VAL A 217 -2.41 -1.36 -11.32
C VAL A 217 -1.47 -1.03 -10.16
N GLN A 218 -2.01 -0.55 -9.04
CA GLN A 218 -1.26 -0.22 -7.83
C GLN A 218 -0.58 -1.45 -7.22
N HIS A 219 -1.15 -2.64 -7.39
CA HIS A 219 -0.53 -3.90 -6.97
C HIS A 219 0.45 -4.44 -8.04
N ASN A 220 0.00 -4.58 -9.29
CA ASN A 220 0.73 -5.32 -10.31
C ASN A 220 2.00 -4.62 -10.79
N VAL A 221 1.97 -3.30 -11.00
CA VAL A 221 3.14 -2.56 -11.51
C VAL A 221 4.36 -2.70 -10.59
N PRO A 222 4.29 -2.36 -9.29
CA PRO A 222 5.44 -2.54 -8.39
C PRO A 222 5.79 -4.01 -8.17
N SER A 223 4.81 -4.91 -8.14
CA SER A 223 5.04 -6.36 -8.01
C SER A 223 5.93 -6.91 -9.13
N TRP A 224 5.50 -6.76 -10.37
CA TRP A 224 6.23 -7.31 -11.51
C TRP A 224 7.53 -6.57 -11.79
N ALA A 225 7.65 -5.29 -11.41
CA ALA A 225 8.92 -4.58 -11.43
C ALA A 225 9.94 -5.23 -10.47
N ILE A 226 9.57 -5.48 -9.23
CA ILE A 226 10.44 -6.16 -8.24
C ILE A 226 10.76 -7.59 -8.67
N PHE A 227 9.77 -8.32 -9.18
CA PHE A 227 9.99 -9.65 -9.73
C PHE A 227 11.04 -9.65 -10.85
N GLY A 228 10.91 -8.71 -11.80
CA GLY A 228 11.88 -8.53 -12.88
C GLY A 228 13.28 -8.20 -12.39
N MET A 229 13.42 -7.45 -11.28
CA MET A 229 14.74 -7.17 -10.69
C MET A 229 15.42 -8.45 -10.21
N PHE A 230 14.70 -9.37 -9.57
CA PHE A 230 15.27 -10.63 -9.09
C PHE A 230 15.52 -11.66 -10.20
N LEU A 231 14.80 -11.58 -11.32
CA LEU A 231 15.09 -12.39 -12.51
C LEU A 231 16.46 -12.11 -13.16
N ILE A 232 17.15 -11.03 -12.74
CA ILE A 232 18.55 -10.76 -13.10
C ILE A 232 19.51 -11.89 -12.72
N VAL A 233 19.09 -12.79 -11.81
CA VAL A 233 19.80 -14.03 -11.51
C VAL A 233 20.15 -14.85 -12.75
N VAL A 234 19.28 -14.86 -13.77
CA VAL A 234 19.46 -15.66 -14.99
C VAL A 234 20.68 -15.18 -15.79
N PRO A 235 20.74 -13.92 -16.26
CA PRO A 235 21.91 -13.42 -17.00
C PRO A 235 23.17 -13.37 -16.13
N ILE A 236 23.07 -13.01 -14.84
CA ILE A 236 24.25 -12.97 -13.96
C ILE A 236 24.85 -14.36 -13.81
N ALA A 237 24.06 -15.36 -13.41
CA ALA A 237 24.56 -16.71 -13.20
C ALA A 237 25.06 -17.34 -14.50
N GLY A 238 24.34 -17.13 -15.62
CA GLY A 238 24.75 -17.61 -16.94
C GLY A 238 26.09 -17.03 -17.39
N ASN A 239 26.24 -15.70 -17.35
CA ASN A 239 27.47 -15.04 -17.77
C ASN A 239 28.65 -15.40 -16.88
N MET A 240 28.47 -15.42 -15.55
CA MET A 240 29.52 -15.79 -14.62
C MET A 240 30.04 -17.21 -14.83
N ILE A 241 29.17 -18.15 -15.19
CA ILE A 241 29.57 -19.54 -15.42
C ILE A 241 30.26 -19.67 -16.78
N ARG A 242 29.73 -19.04 -17.84
CA ARG A 242 30.40 -18.99 -19.16
C ARG A 242 31.80 -18.39 -19.07
N GLU A 243 31.99 -17.34 -18.27
CA GLU A 243 33.31 -16.77 -18.03
C GLU A 243 34.30 -17.74 -17.39
N ARG A 244 33.81 -18.69 -16.59
CA ARG A 244 34.64 -19.77 -16.02
C ARG A 244 34.93 -20.83 -17.07
N GLU A 245 33.93 -21.22 -17.87
CA GLU A 245 34.04 -22.24 -18.92
C GLU A 245 35.04 -21.79 -20.02
N ASP A 246 34.99 -20.53 -20.45
CA ASP A 246 35.85 -19.99 -21.51
C ASP A 246 37.26 -19.57 -21.01
N GLY A 247 37.57 -19.88 -19.74
CA GLY A 247 38.85 -19.55 -19.09
C GLY A 247 39.09 -18.05 -18.87
N SER A 248 38.12 -17.18 -19.19
CA SER A 248 38.19 -15.73 -18.97
C SER A 248 38.40 -15.39 -17.50
N MET A 249 37.71 -16.08 -16.60
CA MET A 249 37.87 -15.94 -15.16
C MET A 249 39.27 -16.35 -14.69
N THR A 250 39.85 -17.40 -15.29
CA THR A 250 41.22 -17.85 -14.96
C THR A 250 42.24 -16.78 -15.35
N ARG A 251 42.12 -16.21 -16.55
CA ARG A 251 42.97 -15.09 -16.99
C ARG A 251 42.81 -13.86 -16.09
N LEU A 252 41.59 -13.52 -15.71
CA LEU A 252 41.30 -12.39 -14.82
C LEU A 252 41.94 -12.57 -13.43
N LYS A 253 42.01 -13.79 -12.91
CA LYS A 253 42.65 -14.10 -11.62
C LYS A 253 44.16 -13.91 -11.61
N LEU A 254 44.82 -13.98 -12.77
CA LEU A 254 46.26 -13.72 -12.89
C LEU A 254 46.62 -12.23 -12.75
N ILE A 255 45.64 -11.33 -12.86
CA ILE A 255 45.84 -9.89 -12.74
C ILE A 255 45.63 -9.48 -11.27
N PRO A 256 46.63 -8.86 -10.60
CA PRO A 256 46.50 -8.43 -9.22
C PRO A 256 45.27 -7.54 -9.01
N SER A 257 44.48 -7.81 -7.96
CA SER A 257 43.24 -7.08 -7.59
C SER A 257 42.09 -7.10 -8.61
N ALA A 258 42.26 -7.71 -9.79
CA ALA A 258 41.23 -7.68 -10.84
C ALA A 258 39.94 -8.45 -10.50
N PRO A 259 39.96 -9.61 -9.82
CA PRO A 259 38.73 -10.33 -9.47
C PRO A 259 37.78 -9.50 -8.61
N ILE A 260 38.29 -8.81 -7.59
CA ILE A 260 37.49 -7.94 -6.71
C ILE A 260 36.92 -6.76 -7.51
N LYS A 261 37.77 -6.11 -8.33
CA LYS A 261 37.36 -4.99 -9.18
C LYS A 261 36.33 -5.38 -10.25
N ALA A 262 36.34 -6.64 -10.69
CA ALA A 262 35.36 -7.19 -11.61
C ALA A 262 34.04 -7.48 -10.91
N THR A 263 34.06 -8.15 -9.75
CA THR A 263 32.87 -8.37 -8.93
C THR A 263 32.16 -7.05 -8.61
N ILE A 264 32.88 -6.03 -8.13
CA ILE A 264 32.27 -4.73 -7.81
C ILE A 264 31.72 -4.06 -9.09
N GLY A 265 32.44 -4.12 -10.21
CA GLY A 265 31.97 -3.53 -11.46
C GLY A 265 30.69 -4.18 -11.99
N MET A 266 30.58 -5.50 -11.87
CA MET A 266 29.38 -6.25 -12.23
C MET A 266 28.21 -5.96 -11.30
N ILE A 267 28.44 -5.98 -9.98
CA ILE A 267 27.41 -5.65 -8.99
C ILE A 267 26.88 -4.23 -9.22
N LEU A 268 27.77 -3.26 -9.42
CA LEU A 268 27.39 -1.88 -9.71
C LEU A 268 26.56 -1.78 -10.99
N PHE A 269 26.99 -2.44 -12.08
CA PHE A 269 26.26 -2.44 -13.34
C PHE A 269 24.83 -2.96 -13.20
N TYR A 270 24.66 -4.18 -12.66
CA TYR A 270 23.34 -4.80 -12.54
C TYR A 270 22.45 -4.10 -11.51
N THR A 271 23.04 -3.50 -10.47
CA THR A 271 22.30 -2.66 -9.52
C THR A 271 21.72 -1.42 -10.22
N LEU A 272 22.53 -0.71 -11.00
CA LEU A 272 22.07 0.47 -11.75
C LEU A 272 21.06 0.08 -12.85
N PHE A 273 21.27 -1.07 -13.50
CA PHE A 273 20.34 -1.59 -14.49
C PHE A 273 18.97 -1.91 -13.86
N CYS A 274 18.93 -2.64 -12.74
CA CYS A 274 17.68 -2.96 -12.05
C CYS A 274 16.98 -1.71 -11.51
N PHE A 275 17.75 -0.74 -11.02
CA PHE A 275 17.24 0.56 -10.60
C PHE A 275 16.53 1.26 -11.77
N LEU A 276 17.19 1.36 -12.93
CA LEU A 276 16.59 1.95 -14.12
C LEU A 276 15.36 1.15 -14.62
N GLN A 277 15.47 -0.18 -14.66
CA GLN A 277 14.38 -1.08 -15.05
C GLN A 277 13.13 -0.84 -14.21
N PHE A 278 13.26 -0.70 -12.88
CA PHE A 278 12.13 -0.43 -12.00
C PHE A 278 11.40 0.86 -12.40
N TYR A 279 12.13 1.96 -12.63
CA TYR A 279 11.52 3.23 -13.04
C TYR A 279 10.93 3.20 -14.45
N ILE A 280 11.51 2.42 -15.37
CA ILE A 280 10.88 2.16 -16.68
C ILE A 280 9.51 1.48 -16.47
N MET A 281 9.41 0.49 -15.57
CA MET A 281 8.13 -0.14 -15.26
C MET A 281 7.14 0.82 -14.60
N MET A 282 7.63 1.75 -13.76
CA MET A 282 6.77 2.78 -13.18
C MET A 282 6.23 3.73 -14.26
N LEU A 283 7.05 4.11 -15.25
CA LEU A 283 6.62 4.93 -16.39
C LEU A 283 5.56 4.21 -17.25
N ILE A 284 5.70 2.90 -17.43
CA ILE A 284 4.67 2.07 -18.08
C ILE A 284 3.35 2.17 -17.28
N GLY A 285 3.41 2.04 -15.96
CA GLY A 285 2.24 2.17 -15.07
C GLY A 285 1.58 3.55 -15.09
N THR A 286 2.35 4.63 -15.26
CA THR A 286 1.80 6.00 -15.26
C THR A 286 1.38 6.51 -16.63
N HIS A 287 1.98 6.04 -17.72
CA HIS A 287 1.77 6.56 -19.07
C HIS A 287 1.15 5.57 -20.05
N LEU A 288 1.56 4.30 -20.03
CA LEU A 288 1.08 3.31 -21.00
C LEU A 288 -0.23 2.66 -20.54
N ILE A 289 -0.31 2.26 -19.27
CA ILE A 289 -1.50 1.59 -18.71
C ILE A 289 -2.79 2.42 -18.81
N PRO A 290 -2.78 3.74 -18.55
CA PRO A 290 -3.99 4.57 -18.73
C PRO A 290 -4.53 4.60 -20.17
N LEU A 291 -3.65 4.43 -21.17
CA LEU A 291 -4.07 4.38 -22.58
C LEU A 291 -4.88 3.12 -22.90
N LEU A 292 -4.77 2.09 -22.05
CA LEU A 292 -5.55 0.85 -22.13
C LEU A 292 -6.89 0.93 -21.38
N GLY A 293 -7.27 2.11 -20.85
CA GLY A 293 -8.50 2.30 -20.09
C GLY A 293 -8.43 1.83 -18.63
N LEU A 294 -7.25 1.50 -18.13
CA LEU A 294 -7.01 1.07 -16.75
C LEU A 294 -6.66 2.26 -15.83
N PRO A 295 -6.80 2.11 -14.49
CA PRO A 295 -6.41 3.15 -13.54
C PRO A 295 -4.94 3.57 -13.67
N LYS A 296 -4.66 4.85 -13.52
CA LYS A 296 -3.28 5.37 -13.50
C LYS A 296 -2.55 4.97 -12.21
N LEU A 297 -1.28 4.56 -12.33
CA LEU A 297 -0.41 4.34 -11.16
C LEU A 297 -0.21 5.66 -10.40
N TYR A 298 -0.38 5.62 -9.08
CA TYR A 298 -0.10 6.72 -8.17
C TYR A 298 1.08 6.38 -7.26
N MET A 299 2.12 7.21 -7.29
CA MET A 299 3.40 6.97 -6.60
C MET A 299 3.49 7.55 -5.18
N GLY A 300 2.36 7.95 -4.59
CA GLY A 300 2.35 8.53 -3.24
C GLY A 300 2.68 10.03 -3.21
N THR A 301 2.71 10.58 -1.98
CA THR A 301 3.06 11.97 -1.67
C THR A 301 4.56 12.23 -1.77
N HIS A 302 5.38 11.22 -1.45
CA HIS A 302 6.84 11.29 -1.43
C HIS A 302 7.46 10.27 -2.39
N PRO A 303 7.30 10.42 -3.71
CA PRO A 303 7.81 9.46 -4.69
C PRO A 303 9.34 9.30 -4.62
N LEU A 304 10.06 10.35 -4.20
CA LEU A 304 11.52 10.31 -4.03
C LEU A 304 11.98 9.37 -2.90
N ALA A 305 11.12 9.05 -1.93
CA ALA A 305 11.45 8.08 -0.87
C ALA A 305 11.68 6.67 -1.43
N THR A 306 11.20 6.38 -2.66
CA THR A 306 11.45 5.10 -3.33
C THR A 306 12.90 4.94 -3.76
N LEU A 307 13.64 6.01 -4.03
CA LEU A 307 15.01 5.94 -4.58
C LEU A 307 15.96 5.06 -3.74
N PRO A 308 16.15 5.30 -2.43
CA PRO A 308 17.03 4.46 -1.61
C PRO A 308 16.48 3.04 -1.41
N LEU A 309 15.16 2.87 -1.38
CA LEU A 309 14.53 1.55 -1.27
C LEU A 309 14.75 0.70 -2.53
N VAL A 310 14.55 1.29 -3.71
CA VAL A 310 14.75 0.61 -4.99
C VAL A 310 16.23 0.32 -5.19
N LEU A 311 17.12 1.24 -4.82
CA LEU A 311 18.56 1.01 -4.92
C LEU A 311 19.05 -0.14 -4.01
N SER A 312 18.55 -0.20 -2.77
CA SER A 312 18.87 -1.31 -1.85
C SER A 312 18.27 -2.63 -2.33
N THR A 313 17.05 -2.61 -2.89
CA THR A 313 16.41 -3.79 -3.51
C THR A 313 17.22 -4.28 -4.72
N ALA A 314 17.69 -3.37 -5.58
CA ALA A 314 18.51 -3.68 -6.74
C ALA A 314 19.85 -4.33 -6.35
N PHE A 315 20.47 -3.82 -5.28
CA PHE A 315 21.68 -4.41 -4.72
C PHE A 315 21.41 -5.82 -4.17
N CYS A 316 20.32 -6.01 -3.43
CA CYS A 316 19.92 -7.33 -2.92
C CYS A 316 19.68 -8.34 -4.04
N ALA A 317 18.92 -7.96 -5.08
CA ALA A 317 18.65 -8.80 -6.25
C ALA A 317 19.93 -9.18 -7.01
N THR A 318 20.85 -8.22 -7.17
CA THR A 318 22.15 -8.44 -7.80
C THR A 318 23.04 -9.38 -6.97
N ALA A 319 23.06 -9.19 -5.65
CA ALA A 319 23.80 -10.06 -4.73
C ALA A 319 23.25 -11.49 -4.73
N TYR A 320 21.93 -11.65 -4.82
CA TYR A 320 21.27 -12.95 -5.02
C TYR A 320 21.72 -13.62 -6.33
N GLY A 321 21.73 -12.87 -7.45
CA GLY A 321 22.23 -13.36 -8.73
C GLY A 321 23.69 -13.82 -8.66
N TYR A 322 24.54 -13.00 -8.02
CA TYR A 322 25.94 -13.30 -7.80
C TYR A 322 26.15 -14.55 -6.94
N PHE A 323 25.32 -14.74 -5.92
CA PHE A 323 25.36 -15.89 -5.02
C PHE A 323 25.02 -17.19 -5.75
N ILE A 324 23.93 -17.21 -6.51
CA ILE A 324 23.54 -18.37 -7.32
C ILE A 324 24.62 -18.69 -8.36
N GLY A 325 25.20 -17.68 -9.02
CA GLY A 325 26.32 -17.85 -9.95
C GLY A 325 27.57 -18.47 -9.33
N ASN A 326 27.76 -18.41 -8.00
CA ASN A 326 28.87 -19.05 -7.29
C ASN A 326 28.55 -20.46 -6.75
N ILE A 327 27.28 -20.80 -6.55
CA ILE A 327 26.88 -22.13 -6.03
C ILE A 327 26.99 -23.22 -7.09
N PHE A 328 26.55 -22.95 -8.31
CA PHE A 328 26.45 -23.98 -9.36
C PHE A 328 27.71 -24.04 -10.23
N LYS A 329 27.88 -25.15 -10.95
CA LYS A 329 29.00 -25.38 -11.87
C LYS A 329 28.65 -25.12 -13.33
N THR A 330 27.39 -25.35 -13.73
CA THR A 330 26.93 -25.23 -15.13
C THR A 330 25.81 -24.20 -15.25
N ALA A 331 25.77 -23.47 -16.38
CA ALA A 331 24.75 -22.46 -16.64
C ALA A 331 23.34 -23.09 -16.69
N ASN A 332 23.25 -24.28 -17.30
CA ASN A 332 22.00 -25.05 -17.41
C ASN A 332 21.42 -25.49 -16.06
N GLN A 333 22.21 -25.53 -14.98
CA GLN A 333 21.69 -25.74 -13.63
C GLN A 333 21.39 -24.42 -12.93
N ALA A 334 22.31 -23.46 -13.00
CA ALA A 334 22.22 -22.23 -12.22
C ALA A 334 21.04 -21.34 -12.63
N MET A 335 20.83 -21.19 -13.94
CA MET A 335 19.79 -20.33 -14.51
C MET A 335 18.37 -20.79 -14.13
N PRO A 336 17.95 -22.04 -14.40
CA PRO A 336 16.60 -22.48 -14.03
C PRO A 336 16.41 -22.55 -12.52
N VAL A 337 17.41 -23.01 -11.75
CA VAL A 337 17.28 -23.06 -10.29
C VAL A 337 17.10 -21.65 -9.71
N GLY A 338 17.91 -20.68 -10.16
CA GLY A 338 17.74 -19.27 -9.76
C GLY A 338 16.37 -18.71 -10.12
N ALA A 339 15.89 -18.97 -11.34
CA ALA A 339 14.57 -18.52 -11.77
C ALA A 339 13.43 -19.16 -10.95
N ILE A 340 13.49 -20.47 -10.69
CA ILE A 340 12.47 -21.19 -9.91
C ILE A 340 12.44 -20.66 -8.47
N PHE A 341 13.60 -20.47 -7.83
CA PHE A 341 13.65 -19.87 -6.49
C PHE A 341 13.10 -18.44 -6.48
N THR A 342 13.36 -17.66 -7.52
CA THR A 342 12.80 -16.31 -7.68
C THR A 342 11.27 -16.35 -7.72
N VAL A 343 10.68 -17.28 -8.47
CA VAL A 343 9.22 -17.47 -8.52
C VAL A 343 8.65 -17.88 -7.17
N ILE A 344 9.30 -18.81 -6.46
CA ILE A 344 8.88 -19.24 -5.12
C ILE A 344 8.92 -18.04 -4.16
N LEU A 345 10.02 -17.29 -4.12
CA LEU A 345 10.14 -16.11 -3.28
C LEU A 345 9.10 -15.03 -3.63
N ALA A 346 8.73 -14.89 -4.92
CA ALA A 346 7.73 -13.91 -5.36
C ALA A 346 6.32 -14.31 -4.92
N SER A 347 6.00 -15.60 -5.02
CA SER A 347 4.71 -16.15 -4.56
C SER A 347 4.53 -15.98 -3.05
N LEU A 348 5.60 -16.18 -2.26
CA LEU A 348 5.61 -16.01 -0.81
C LEU A 348 5.67 -14.53 -0.41
N GLY A 349 6.37 -13.70 -1.19
CA GLY A 349 6.64 -12.29 -0.90
C GLY A 349 5.46 -11.33 -1.12
N GLY A 350 4.31 -11.85 -1.54
CA GLY A 350 3.12 -11.04 -1.79
C GLY A 350 3.09 -10.32 -3.14
N ILE A 351 3.97 -10.70 -4.07
CA ILE A 351 4.06 -10.12 -5.43
C ILE A 351 2.93 -10.66 -6.32
N TRP A 352 2.61 -11.95 -6.23
CA TRP A 352 1.59 -12.58 -7.07
C TRP A 352 0.20 -12.54 -6.43
N VAL A 353 0.17 -12.60 -5.10
CA VAL A 353 -1.04 -12.66 -4.30
C VAL A 353 -0.94 -11.60 -3.21
N PRO A 354 -1.86 -10.64 -3.12
CA PRO A 354 -1.84 -9.60 -2.09
C PRO A 354 -1.73 -10.19 -0.68
N LEU A 355 -0.86 -9.59 0.14
CA LEU A 355 -0.62 -10.05 1.52
C LEU A 355 -1.90 -10.02 2.37
N GLU A 356 -2.85 -9.17 2.01
CA GLU A 356 -4.14 -8.95 2.69
C GLU A 356 -5.10 -10.14 2.57
N ILE A 357 -4.87 -11.04 1.60
CA ILE A 357 -5.69 -12.24 1.42
C ILE A 357 -4.97 -13.53 1.81
N LEU A 358 -3.70 -13.44 2.23
CA LEU A 358 -2.92 -14.60 2.67
C LEU A 358 -3.30 -15.03 4.09
N PRO A 359 -3.32 -16.34 4.39
CA PRO A 359 -3.46 -16.83 5.76
C PRO A 359 -2.32 -16.34 6.69
N PRO A 360 -2.55 -16.23 8.01
CA PRO A 360 -1.56 -15.70 8.96
C PRO A 360 -0.18 -16.38 8.90
N VAL A 361 -0.17 -17.71 8.75
CA VAL A 361 1.06 -18.50 8.61
C VAL A 361 1.87 -18.05 7.39
N MET A 362 1.21 -17.87 6.24
CA MET A 362 1.87 -17.48 5.00
C MET A 362 2.39 -16.04 5.08
N THR A 363 1.66 -15.12 5.74
CA THR A 363 2.18 -13.76 5.98
C THR A 363 3.42 -13.73 6.88
N THR A 364 3.56 -14.71 7.77
CA THR A 364 4.75 -14.82 8.63
C THR A 364 5.93 -15.38 7.84
N ILE A 365 5.69 -16.37 6.98
CA ILE A 365 6.68 -16.90 6.05
C ILE A 365 7.15 -15.82 5.07
N ALA A 366 6.22 -14.98 4.58
CA ALA A 366 6.52 -13.89 3.66
C ALA A 366 7.61 -12.96 4.21
N LYS A 367 7.57 -12.64 5.51
CA LYS A 367 8.55 -11.76 6.19
C LYS A 367 10.00 -12.26 6.13
N PHE A 368 10.23 -13.53 5.84
CA PHE A 368 11.59 -14.07 5.65
C PHE A 368 12.13 -13.86 4.23
N THR A 369 11.28 -13.43 3.29
CA THR A 369 11.69 -13.21 1.91
C THR A 369 12.11 -11.75 1.70
N PRO A 370 13.18 -11.49 0.92
CA PRO A 370 13.55 -10.11 0.61
C PRO A 370 12.49 -9.41 -0.26
N MET A 371 11.79 -10.17 -1.10
CA MET A 371 10.71 -9.64 -1.94
C MET A 371 9.55 -9.05 -1.14
N TYR A 372 9.19 -9.65 0.01
CA TYR A 372 8.19 -9.07 0.92
C TYR A 372 8.57 -7.68 1.38
N TRP A 373 9.81 -7.49 1.83
CA TRP A 373 10.28 -6.21 2.37
C TRP A 373 10.38 -5.15 1.28
N ALA A 374 10.87 -5.52 0.10
CA ALA A 374 10.89 -4.63 -1.06
C ALA A 374 9.48 -4.18 -1.45
N PHE A 375 8.55 -5.14 -1.59
CA PHE A 375 7.17 -4.88 -2.01
C PHE A 375 6.39 -4.07 -0.95
N ASN A 376 6.49 -4.46 0.32
CA ASN A 376 5.84 -3.75 1.42
C ASN A 376 6.38 -2.33 1.56
N GLY A 377 7.70 -2.13 1.41
CA GLY A 377 8.30 -0.80 1.43
C GLY A 377 7.77 0.11 0.32
N VAL A 378 7.60 -0.40 -0.90
CA VAL A 378 7.03 0.37 -2.02
C VAL A 378 5.57 0.72 -1.74
N ASN A 379 4.77 -0.24 -1.26
CA ASN A 379 3.36 0.01 -0.92
C ASN A 379 3.19 1.00 0.24
N ASN A 380 4.09 0.98 1.22
CA ASN A 380 4.09 1.96 2.31
C ASN A 380 4.25 3.39 1.77
N ILE A 381 5.09 3.60 0.77
CA ILE A 381 5.26 4.91 0.14
C ILE A 381 4.05 5.24 -0.74
N PHE A 382 3.63 4.31 -1.60
CA PHE A 382 2.60 4.56 -2.62
C PHE A 382 1.19 4.71 -2.05
N LEU A 383 0.83 3.87 -1.07
CA LEU A 383 -0.53 3.77 -0.55
C LEU A 383 -0.71 4.45 0.81
N ARG A 384 0.35 4.47 1.64
CA ARG A 384 0.28 4.99 3.02
C ARG A 384 0.93 6.37 3.16
N GLY A 385 1.48 6.93 2.08
CA GLY A 385 2.11 8.27 2.10
C GLY A 385 3.32 8.38 3.02
N GLN A 386 3.93 7.25 3.38
CA GLN A 386 5.05 7.21 4.32
C GLN A 386 6.33 7.77 3.70
N GLY A 387 7.17 8.39 4.54
CA GLY A 387 8.42 9.00 4.15
C GLY A 387 9.61 8.05 4.29
N LEU A 388 10.82 8.62 4.26
CA LEU A 388 12.07 7.86 4.29
C LEU A 388 12.31 7.14 5.63
N LYS A 389 11.84 7.72 6.75
CA LYS A 389 12.05 7.16 8.09
C LYS A 389 11.34 5.83 8.26
N GLU A 390 10.12 5.75 7.76
CA GLU A 390 9.24 4.59 7.91
C GLU A 390 9.68 3.41 7.02
N VAL A 391 10.39 3.69 5.92
CA VAL A 391 10.98 2.65 5.04
C VAL A 391 12.42 2.27 5.39
N ALA A 392 12.98 2.81 6.47
CA ALA A 392 14.34 2.51 6.89
C ALA A 392 14.55 1.02 7.20
N LEU A 393 13.55 0.35 7.79
CA LEU A 393 13.62 -1.07 8.10
C LEU A 393 13.67 -1.94 6.83
N PRO A 394 12.75 -1.79 5.85
CA PRO A 394 12.89 -2.45 4.54
C PRO A 394 14.26 -2.24 3.88
N ILE A 395 14.79 -1.01 3.88
CA ILE A 395 16.10 -0.68 3.32
C ILE A 395 17.20 -1.45 4.04
N PHE A 396 17.19 -1.45 5.37
CA PHE A 396 18.16 -2.17 6.18
C PHE A 396 18.15 -3.68 5.88
N VAL A 397 16.96 -4.29 5.82
CA VAL A 397 16.84 -5.73 5.52
C VAL A 397 17.35 -6.05 4.10
N MET A 398 17.06 -5.20 3.11
CA MET A 398 17.59 -5.37 1.75
C MET A 398 19.12 -5.29 1.70
N LEU A 399 19.69 -4.26 2.32
CA LEU A 399 21.14 -4.09 2.35
C LEU A 399 21.80 -5.24 3.12
N PHE A 400 21.30 -5.58 4.30
CA PHE A 400 21.83 -6.66 5.12
C PHE A 400 21.82 -7.99 4.37
N SER A 401 20.70 -8.37 3.78
CA SER A 401 20.61 -9.61 2.98
C SER A 401 21.55 -9.60 1.77
N GLY A 402 21.66 -8.48 1.05
CA GLY A 402 22.62 -8.31 -0.05
C GLY A 402 24.08 -8.43 0.39
N PHE A 403 24.44 -7.83 1.53
CA PHE A 403 25.79 -7.95 2.09
C PHE A 403 26.11 -9.38 2.52
N VAL A 404 25.19 -10.06 3.23
CA VAL A 404 25.35 -11.46 3.64
C VAL A 404 25.56 -12.37 2.42
N MET A 405 24.72 -12.23 1.38
CA MET A 405 24.86 -13.02 0.15
C MET A 405 26.17 -12.73 -0.59
N THR A 406 26.61 -11.47 -0.65
CA THR A 406 27.88 -11.09 -1.28
C THR A 406 29.09 -11.66 -0.52
N LEU A 407 29.06 -11.62 0.81
CA LEU A 407 30.12 -12.20 1.65
C LEU A 407 30.16 -13.73 1.53
N ALA A 408 29.00 -14.40 1.58
CA ALA A 408 28.90 -15.84 1.38
C ALA A 408 29.44 -16.25 0.00
N SER A 409 29.13 -15.48 -1.04
CA SER A 409 29.66 -15.67 -2.39
C SER A 409 31.19 -15.54 -2.45
N GLY A 410 31.74 -14.52 -1.77
CA GLY A 410 33.19 -14.31 -1.69
C GLY A 410 33.91 -15.48 -1.01
N PHE A 411 33.32 -16.05 0.04
CA PHE A 411 33.85 -17.23 0.72
C PHE A 411 33.82 -18.49 -0.15
N LEU A 412 32.69 -18.75 -0.83
CA LEU A 412 32.54 -19.89 -1.76
C LEU A 412 33.53 -19.80 -2.93
N SER A 413 33.71 -18.59 -3.48
CA SER A 413 34.64 -18.33 -4.59
C SER A 413 36.09 -18.62 -4.21
N ARG A 414 36.50 -18.36 -2.96
CA ARG A 414 37.85 -18.68 -2.45
C ARG A 414 38.07 -20.17 -2.27
N ARG A 415 37.09 -20.93 -1.76
CA ARG A 415 37.23 -22.38 -1.53
C ARG A 415 37.38 -23.18 -2.83
N ARG A 416 36.75 -22.74 -3.92
CA ARG A 416 36.90 -23.35 -5.26
C ARG A 416 38.26 -23.10 -5.93
N ILE A 417 39.19 -22.44 -5.26
CA ILE A 417 40.56 -22.19 -5.77
C ILE A 417 41.50 -23.34 -5.38
N VAL A 418 41.12 -24.19 -4.42
CA VAL A 418 41.99 -25.21 -3.81
C VAL A 418 41.85 -26.59 -4.47
N HIS A 419 40.95 -26.74 -5.44
CA HIS A 419 40.74 -27.94 -6.25
C HIS A 419 40.58 -27.54 -7.71
#